data_AF-A0A6A4JE71-F1
#
_entry.id   AF-A0A6A4JE71-F1
#
_cell.length_a   1.000
_cell.length_b   1.000
_cell.length_c   1.000
_cell.angle_alpha   90.00
_cell.angle_beta   90.00
_cell.angle_gamma   90.00
#
_symmetry.space_group_name_H-M   'P 1'
#
loop_
_entity.id
_entity.type
_entity.pdbx_description
1 polymer ?
#
loop_
_entity_poly.entity_id
_entity_poly.type
_entity_poly.pdbx_seq_one_letter_code
_entity_poly.pdbx_strand_id
1 'polypeptide(L)'
;MHAWLILSAIFGAAFGAVFQDSSQKGKSWCTYNGFKIGVNQRAQPPGECEIVRCLGDRTGKKVAFMSGESCGPNVWPLRKGNKEDAKLVKPTPSPDIPFPNCCPITYMFVERGSIYWDPRWDER
;
A
#
# COMPACT_ATOMS: atom_id res chain seq x y z
N MET A 1 39.62 17.41 -5.54
CA MET A 1 38.37 17.48 -4.75
C MET A 1 37.33 18.06 -5.70
N HIS A 2 36.37 17.33 -6.26
CA HIS A 2 35.19 16.81 -5.57
C HIS A 2 34.58 15.68 -6.41
N ALA A 3 34.40 14.51 -5.78
CA ALA A 3 33.69 13.38 -6.34
C ALA A 3 32.20 13.70 -6.47
N TRP A 4 31.67 13.66 -7.69
CA TRP A 4 30.23 13.70 -7.95
C TRP A 4 29.71 12.26 -7.96
N LEU A 5 29.32 11.77 -6.78
CA LEU A 5 28.50 10.58 -6.62
C LEU A 5 27.09 11.02 -6.27
N ILE A 6 26.29 11.40 -7.27
CA ILE A 6 24.84 11.54 -7.06
C ILE A 6 24.23 10.16 -7.24
N LEU A 7 24.24 9.41 -6.14
CA LEU A 7 23.60 8.13 -5.96
C LEU A 7 22.07 8.34 -5.98
N SER A 8 21.50 8.48 -7.18
CA SER A 8 20.05 8.62 -7.40
C SER A 8 19.38 7.25 -7.34
N ALA A 9 19.40 6.62 -6.18
CA ALA A 9 18.58 5.43 -5.96
C ALA A 9 17.15 5.87 -5.68
N ILE A 10 16.41 6.21 -6.74
CA ILE A 10 14.94 6.20 -6.67
C ILE A 10 14.54 4.73 -6.66
N PHE A 11 14.67 4.09 -5.50
CA PHE A 11 13.95 2.86 -5.25
C PHE A 11 12.47 3.20 -5.30
N GLY A 12 11.83 2.91 -6.44
CA GLY A 12 10.39 2.88 -6.58
C GLY A 12 9.83 1.78 -5.70
N ALA A 13 9.80 2.00 -4.39
CA ALA A 13 9.01 1.18 -3.50
C ALA A 13 7.54 1.57 -3.73
N ALA A 14 6.69 0.58 -4.00
CA ALA A 14 5.27 0.76 -3.84
C ALA A 14 5.02 1.04 -2.35
N PHE A 15 4.93 2.32 -1.98
CA PHE A 15 4.72 2.72 -0.59
C PHE A 15 3.24 2.49 -0.23
N GLY A 16 2.99 1.57 0.70
CA GLY A 16 1.69 1.45 1.36
C GLY A 16 1.39 2.68 2.23
N ALA A 17 0.12 2.92 2.54
CA ALA A 17 -0.26 3.89 3.56
C ALA A 17 -0.09 3.27 4.96
N VAL A 18 0.51 4.00 5.89
CA VAL A 18 0.76 3.52 7.27
C VAL A 18 -0.31 4.06 8.21
N PHE A 19 -0.83 3.23 9.11
CA PHE A 19 -1.79 3.64 10.14
C PHE A 19 -1.41 3.17 11.54
N GLN A 20 -1.99 3.81 12.57
CA GLN A 20 -1.87 3.45 13.98
C GLN A 20 -3.21 3.64 14.72
N ASP A 21 -3.54 2.71 15.62
CA ASP A 21 -4.76 2.73 16.44
C ASP A 21 -4.44 2.37 17.91
N SER A 22 -4.66 3.32 18.81
CA SER A 22 -4.43 3.16 20.26
C SER A 22 -5.67 2.69 21.04
N SER A 23 -6.84 2.56 20.40
CA SER A 23 -8.09 2.13 21.05
C SER A 23 -8.02 0.71 21.65
N GLN A 24 -7.05 -0.08 21.21
CA GLN A 24 -6.81 -1.45 21.67
C GLN A 24 -5.92 -1.53 22.92
N LYS A 25 -5.37 -0.41 23.40
CA LYS A 25 -4.38 -0.37 24.48
C LYS A 25 -4.88 -1.07 25.75
N GLY A 26 -4.01 -1.86 26.38
CA GLY A 26 -4.27 -2.58 27.62
C GLY A 26 -4.91 -3.97 27.46
N LYS A 27 -5.41 -4.31 26.26
CA LYS A 27 -5.94 -5.65 25.94
C LYS A 27 -4.81 -6.67 25.79
N SER A 28 -5.10 -7.97 25.75
CA SER A 28 -4.11 -9.04 25.50
C SER A 28 -4.06 -9.49 24.02
N TRP A 29 -4.83 -8.86 23.14
CA TRP A 29 -4.79 -9.02 21.69
C TRP A 29 -5.38 -7.79 21.02
N CYS A 30 -5.02 -7.55 19.75
CA CYS A 30 -5.69 -6.58 18.90
C CYS A 30 -6.85 -7.25 18.17
N THR A 31 -7.93 -6.51 17.92
CA THR A 31 -9.02 -6.96 17.04
C THR A 31 -9.14 -6.00 15.89
N TYR A 32 -9.06 -6.50 14.66
CA TYR A 32 -9.18 -5.74 13.43
C TYR A 32 -10.19 -6.42 12.51
N ASN A 33 -11.28 -5.75 12.16
CA ASN A 33 -12.40 -6.32 11.37
C ASN A 33 -12.86 -7.72 11.85
N GLY A 34 -12.90 -7.91 13.18
CA GLY A 34 -13.28 -9.19 13.80
C GLY A 34 -12.16 -10.25 13.87
N PHE A 35 -11.02 -10.02 13.21
CA PHE A 35 -9.83 -10.89 13.26
C PHE A 35 -8.97 -10.56 14.49
N LYS A 36 -8.60 -11.59 15.26
CA LYS A 36 -7.77 -11.44 16.47
C LYS A 36 -6.30 -11.62 16.15
N ILE A 37 -5.47 -10.69 16.60
CA ILE A 37 -4.03 -10.67 16.37
C ILE A 37 -3.32 -10.68 17.72
N GLY A 38 -2.42 -11.64 17.94
CA GLY A 38 -1.64 -11.74 19.17
C GLY A 38 -0.69 -10.55 19.35
N VAL A 39 -0.38 -10.21 20.60
CA VAL A 39 0.59 -9.14 20.90
C VAL A 39 1.93 -9.46 20.25
N ASN A 40 2.54 -8.44 19.65
CA ASN A 40 3.77 -8.48 18.85
C ASN A 40 3.70 -9.32 17.56
N GLN A 41 2.52 -9.78 17.16
CA GLN A 41 2.33 -10.48 15.89
C GLN A 41 1.98 -9.53 14.75
N ARG A 42 2.34 -9.96 13.53
CA ARG A 42 2.01 -9.34 12.25
C ARG A 42 1.19 -10.34 11.45
N ALA A 43 0.08 -9.91 10.86
CA ALA A 43 -0.81 -10.76 10.09
C ALA A 43 -1.52 -9.96 8.98
N GLN A 44 -1.82 -10.64 7.87
CA GLN A 44 -2.77 -10.15 6.86
C GLN A 44 -4.14 -10.73 7.21
N PRO A 45 -5.14 -9.89 7.54
CA PRO A 45 -6.49 -10.36 7.78
C PRO A 45 -7.07 -11.03 6.51
N PRO A 46 -7.87 -12.10 6.65
CA PRO A 46 -8.50 -12.75 5.50
C PRO A 46 -9.39 -11.77 4.72
N GLY A 47 -9.30 -11.78 3.39
CA GLY A 47 -10.08 -10.89 2.53
C GLY A 47 -9.63 -9.43 2.50
N GLU A 48 -8.56 -9.07 3.21
CA GLU A 48 -8.01 -7.70 3.24
C GLU A 48 -6.62 -7.67 2.58
N CYS A 49 -6.36 -6.63 1.78
CA CYS A 49 -5.04 -6.39 1.21
C CYS A 49 -4.26 -5.36 2.04
N GLU A 50 -3.89 -5.78 3.25
CA GLU A 50 -3.08 -4.98 4.14
C GLU A 50 -2.38 -5.87 5.16
N ILE A 51 -1.36 -5.33 5.82
CA ILE A 51 -0.73 -6.02 6.94
C ILE A 51 -0.96 -5.23 8.21
N VAL A 52 -1.48 -5.92 9.22
CA VAL A 52 -1.72 -5.39 10.55
C VAL A 52 -0.71 -5.98 11.52
N ARG A 53 -0.21 -5.16 12.43
CA ARG A 53 0.70 -5.52 13.51
C ARG A 53 0.12 -5.07 14.83
N CYS A 54 0.00 -6.01 15.76
CA CYS A 54 -0.40 -5.70 17.12
C CYS A 54 0.87 -5.48 17.95
N LEU A 55 1.07 -4.28 18.50
CA LEU A 55 2.30 -3.94 19.23
C LEU A 55 2.04 -3.96 20.73
N GLY A 56 2.95 -4.60 21.47
CA GLY A 56 2.88 -4.70 22.92
C GLY A 56 3.39 -3.48 23.66
N ASP A 57 2.98 -3.34 24.91
CA ASP A 57 3.62 -2.46 25.88
C ASP A 57 5.01 -3.00 26.28
N ARG A 58 5.68 -2.32 27.21
CA ARG A 58 7.03 -2.70 27.68
C ARG A 58 7.10 -4.13 28.25
N THR A 59 5.97 -4.68 28.70
CA THR A 59 5.91 -6.04 29.24
C THR A 59 5.72 -7.09 28.13
N GLY A 60 5.30 -6.67 26.93
CA GLY A 60 4.93 -7.56 25.84
C GLY A 60 3.66 -8.38 26.09
N LYS A 61 2.96 -8.16 27.21
CA LYS A 61 1.76 -8.92 27.62
C LYS A 61 0.46 -8.21 27.28
N LYS A 62 0.49 -6.88 27.17
CA LYS A 62 -0.67 -6.06 26.83
C LYS A 62 -0.39 -5.27 25.56
N VAL A 63 -1.43 -4.95 24.82
CA VAL A 63 -1.38 -4.09 23.65
C VAL A 63 -1.00 -2.67 24.08
N ALA A 64 -0.04 -2.08 23.39
CA ALA A 64 0.21 -0.65 23.43
C ALA A 64 -0.63 0.07 22.38
N PHE A 65 -0.56 -0.41 21.12
CA PHE A 65 -1.33 0.08 19.99
C PHE A 65 -1.27 -0.95 18.85
N MET A 66 -2.14 -0.79 17.87
CA MET A 66 -2.12 -1.51 16.61
C MET A 66 -1.53 -0.59 15.54
N SER A 67 -0.79 -1.15 14.60
CA SER A 67 -0.29 -0.41 13.42
C SER A 67 -0.44 -1.27 12.19
N GLY A 68 -0.43 -0.67 11.00
CA GLY A 68 -0.45 -1.46 9.78
C GLY A 68 -0.03 -0.69 8.56
N GLU A 69 0.04 -1.43 7.46
CA GLU A 69 0.37 -0.96 6.12
C GLU A 69 -0.73 -1.44 5.18
N SER A 70 -1.45 -0.50 4.57
CA SER A 70 -2.47 -0.78 3.56
C SER A 70 -2.02 -0.28 2.19
N CYS A 71 -2.76 -0.61 1.13
CA CYS A 71 -2.43 -0.11 -0.20
C CYS A 71 -2.49 1.42 -0.25
N GLY A 72 -1.39 2.05 -0.66
CA GLY A 72 -1.39 3.46 -1.04
C GLY A 72 -2.16 3.70 -2.35
N PRO A 73 -2.41 4.96 -2.71
CA PRO A 73 -3.01 5.30 -4.00
C PRO A 73 -2.06 4.91 -5.14
N ASN A 74 -2.31 3.76 -5.77
CA ASN A 74 -1.60 3.33 -6.96
C ASN A 74 -2.45 3.67 -8.19
N VAL A 75 -2.38 4.92 -8.63
CA VAL A 75 -3.17 5.42 -9.75
C VAL A 75 -2.34 5.39 -11.03
N TRP A 76 -2.86 4.73 -12.06
CA TRP A 76 -2.25 4.70 -13.38
C TRP A 76 -3.10 5.50 -14.37
N PRO A 77 -2.60 6.65 -14.88
CA PRO A 77 -3.33 7.42 -15.87
C PRO A 77 -3.31 6.71 -17.24
N LEU A 78 -4.45 6.65 -17.91
CA LEU A 78 -4.62 6.12 -19.27
C LEU A 78 -5.23 7.19 -20.17
N ARG A 79 -4.82 7.26 -21.45
CA ARG A 79 -5.41 8.23 -22.38
C ARG A 79 -6.81 7.80 -22.77
N LYS A 80 -7.78 8.68 -22.54
CA LYS A 80 -9.17 8.49 -22.96
C LYS A 80 -9.24 8.29 -24.48
N GLY A 81 -9.88 7.21 -24.92
CA GLY A 81 -10.06 6.88 -26.34
C GLY A 81 -8.89 6.15 -27.01
N ASN A 82 -7.78 5.90 -26.31
CA ASN A 82 -6.67 5.12 -26.83
C ASN A 82 -6.90 3.61 -26.59
N LYS A 83 -6.96 2.82 -27.67
CA LYS A 83 -7.19 1.37 -27.61
C LYS A 83 -5.99 0.58 -27.08
N GLU A 84 -4.77 1.10 -27.22
CA GLU A 84 -3.57 0.45 -26.69
C GLU A 84 -3.46 0.63 -25.17
N ASP A 85 -3.78 1.82 -24.66
CA ASP A 85 -3.83 2.09 -23.22
C ASP A 85 -4.92 1.25 -22.53
N ALA A 86 -6.04 1.00 -23.20
CA ALA A 86 -7.09 0.11 -22.70
C ALA A 86 -6.60 -1.34 -22.49
N LYS A 87 -5.60 -1.81 -23.24
CA LYS A 87 -5.00 -3.15 -23.07
C LYS A 87 -4.09 -3.23 -21.85
N LEU A 88 -3.67 -2.09 -21.29
CA LEU A 88 -2.82 -2.03 -20.09
C LEU A 88 -3.62 -2.22 -18.79
N VAL A 89 -4.97 -2.20 -18.88
CA VAL A 89 -5.86 -2.46 -17.76
C VAL A 89 -5.71 -3.91 -17.33
N LYS A 90 -5.06 -4.13 -16.19
CA LYS A 90 -4.95 -5.43 -15.54
C LYS A 90 -6.16 -5.63 -14.63
N PRO A 91 -6.62 -6.89 -14.48
CA PRO A 91 -7.64 -7.21 -13.50
C PRO A 91 -7.17 -6.88 -12.08
N THR A 92 -8.11 -6.50 -11.22
CA THR A 92 -7.86 -6.32 -9.79
C THR A 92 -7.35 -7.63 -9.19
N PRO A 93 -6.20 -7.62 -8.50
CA PRO A 93 -5.68 -8.82 -7.83
C PRO A 93 -6.65 -9.33 -6.75
N SER A 94 -6.59 -10.63 -6.45
CA SER A 94 -7.34 -11.19 -5.31
C SER A 94 -6.84 -10.58 -3.98
N PRO A 95 -7.70 -10.32 -3.00
CA PRO A 95 -7.25 -9.91 -1.67
C PRO A 95 -6.53 -11.02 -0.89
N ASP A 96 -6.65 -12.28 -1.31
CA ASP A 96 -6.08 -13.43 -0.60
C ASP A 96 -4.61 -13.69 -0.91
N ILE A 97 -4.03 -13.01 -1.90
CA ILE A 97 -2.59 -13.11 -2.16
C ILE A 97 -1.81 -12.22 -1.19
N PRO A 98 -0.55 -12.55 -0.87
CA PRO A 98 0.23 -11.80 0.11
C PRO A 98 0.45 -10.34 -0.28
N PHE A 99 0.22 -9.43 0.66
CA PHE A 99 0.62 -8.02 0.55
C PHE A 99 2.13 -7.91 0.28
N PRO A 100 2.58 -6.98 -0.60
CA PRO A 100 1.80 -5.94 -1.30
C PRO A 100 1.21 -6.38 -2.64
N ASN A 101 1.31 -7.65 -3.03
CA ASN A 101 0.92 -8.08 -4.39
C ASN A 101 -0.59 -8.06 -4.63
N CYS A 102 -1.39 -8.10 -3.57
CA CYS A 102 -2.84 -7.95 -3.65
C CYS A 102 -3.30 -6.51 -3.95
N CYS A 103 -2.39 -5.52 -3.97
CA CYS A 103 -2.78 -4.12 -4.08
C CYS A 103 -3.33 -3.78 -5.47
N PRO A 104 -4.54 -3.19 -5.55
CA PRO A 104 -5.14 -2.83 -6.84
C PRO A 104 -4.41 -1.65 -7.47
N ILE A 105 -4.35 -1.65 -8.80
CA ILE A 105 -4.03 -0.46 -9.60
C ILE A 105 -5.37 0.20 -9.96
N THR A 106 -5.52 1.47 -9.61
CA THR A 106 -6.67 2.27 -10.02
C THR A 106 -6.34 2.95 -11.35
N TYR A 107 -7.09 2.62 -12.40
CA TYR A 107 -6.92 3.25 -13.70
C TYR A 107 -7.76 4.51 -13.81
N MET A 108 -7.14 5.62 -14.20
CA MET A 108 -7.82 6.89 -14.40
C MET A 108 -7.72 7.32 -15.86
N PHE A 109 -8.84 7.40 -16.57
CA PHE A 109 -8.87 7.85 -17.95
C PHE A 109 -8.80 9.37 -18.01
N VAL A 110 -7.67 9.90 -18.48
CA VAL A 110 -7.39 11.33 -18.55
C VAL A 110 -7.46 11.83 -19.99
N GLU A 111 -7.86 13.10 -20.14
CA GLU A 111 -7.85 13.78 -21.43
C GLU A 111 -6.44 14.29 -21.76
N ARG A 112 -6.15 14.40 -23.07
CA ARG A 112 -4.87 14.93 -23.55
C ARG A 112 -4.72 16.38 -23.09
N GLY A 113 -3.59 16.70 -22.45
CA GLY A 113 -3.33 18.03 -21.88
C GLY A 113 -3.82 18.24 -20.44
N SER A 114 -4.34 17.19 -19.78
CA SER A 114 -4.65 17.29 -18.35
C SER A 114 -3.37 17.44 -17.51
N ILE A 115 -3.46 18.14 -16.37
CA ILE A 115 -2.37 18.26 -15.39
C ILE A 115 -1.96 16.92 -14.76
N TYR A 116 -2.78 15.89 -14.92
CA TYR A 116 -2.53 14.52 -14.47
C TYR A 116 -1.81 13.67 -15.54
N TRP A 117 -1.52 14.25 -16.71
CA TRP A 117 -0.73 13.64 -17.77
C TRP A 117 0.69 14.19 -17.74
N ASP A 118 1.68 13.31 -17.55
CA ASP A 118 3.09 13.67 -17.70
C ASP A 118 3.54 13.27 -19.13
N PRO A 119 4.07 14.20 -19.94
CA PRO A 119 4.51 13.93 -21.31
C PRO A 119 5.61 12.87 -21.43
N ARG A 120 6.39 12.62 -20.36
CA ARG A 120 7.47 11.60 -20.36
C ARG A 120 6.96 10.16 -20.44
N TRP A 121 5.64 9.96 -20.37
CA TRP A 121 5.01 8.65 -20.52
C TRP A 121 4.75 8.29 -21.99
N ASP A 122 4.88 9.23 -22.93
CA ASP A 122 4.74 9.01 -24.38
C ASP A 122 6.02 8.48 -25.05
N GLU A 123 7.18 8.52 -24.37
CA GLU A 123 8.50 8.13 -24.92
C GLU A 123 8.91 6.67 -24.59
N ARG A 124 8.01 5.85 -24.04
CA ARG A 124 8.29 4.50 -23.55
C ARG A 124 7.69 3.38 -24.38
#